data_AF-A0A368FEZ7-F1
#
_entry.id   AF-A0A368FEZ7-F1
#
_cell.length_a   1.000
_cell.length_b   1.000
_cell.length_c   1.000
_cell.angle_alpha   90.00
_cell.angle_beta   90.00
_cell.angle_gamma   90.00
#
_symmetry.space_group_name_H-M   'P 1'
#
loop_
_entity.id
_entity.type
_entity.pdbx_description
1 polymer ?
#
loop_
_entity_poly.entity_id
_entity_poly.type
_entity_poly.pdbx_seq_one_letter_code
_entity_poly.pdbx_strand_id
1 'polypeptide(L)'
;MLSPSIPFIAATIHHMVEEFDWHNASGLTTLNPLKKVNLTRIVAVSLRGIDLSSIVVPPKGVAVKASVDFTEEDISVIVDAVVKGF
;
A
#
# COMPACT_ATOMS: atom_id res chain seq x y z
N MET A 1 -30.68 22.22 25.80
CA MET A 1 -29.51 22.96 25.32
C MET A 1 -28.59 21.98 24.61
N LEU A 2 -28.26 22.31 23.36
CA LEU A 2 -27.07 21.98 22.56
C LEU A 2 -26.46 20.57 22.68
N SER A 3 -26.53 19.84 21.56
CA SER A 3 -25.58 18.78 21.21
C SER A 3 -24.17 19.36 21.04
N PRO A 4 -23.13 18.55 21.27
CA PRO A 4 -22.02 18.54 20.33
C PRO A 4 -21.75 17.11 19.81
N SER A 5 -22.04 16.91 18.53
CA SER A 5 -21.08 16.60 17.44
C SER A 5 -19.62 16.45 17.93
N ILE A 6 -18.81 15.43 17.66
CA ILE A 6 -18.70 14.55 16.49
C ILE A 6 -18.24 13.14 16.95
N PRO A 7 -18.82 12.06 16.38
CA PRO A 7 -18.51 10.65 16.64
C PRO A 7 -17.48 10.12 15.60
N PHE A 8 -17.21 8.80 15.56
CA PHE A 8 -16.71 8.05 14.37
C PHE A 8 -15.19 7.82 14.21
N ILE A 9 -14.28 8.72 14.62
CA ILE A 9 -12.84 8.56 14.28
C ILE A 9 -12.10 7.54 15.16
N ALA A 10 -12.37 7.51 16.47
CA ALA A 10 -11.60 6.67 17.41
C ALA A 10 -11.91 5.16 17.29
N ALA A 11 -13.16 4.78 17.04
CA ALA A 11 -13.54 3.37 16.92
C ALA A 11 -13.09 2.73 15.60
N THR A 12 -12.97 3.53 14.53
CA THR A 12 -12.56 3.05 13.20
C THR A 12 -11.08 2.66 13.17
N ILE A 13 -10.22 3.33 13.96
CA ILE A 13 -8.78 3.02 13.99
C ILE A 13 -8.50 1.81 14.90
N HIS A 14 -9.24 1.64 15.99
CA HIS A 14 -9.01 0.54 16.92
C HIS A 14 -9.41 -0.83 16.35
N HIS A 15 -10.32 -0.88 15.38
CA HIS A 15 -10.75 -2.13 14.73
C HIS A 15 -9.97 -2.46 13.44
N MET A 16 -9.03 -1.59 13.03
CA MET A 16 -8.23 -1.78 11.80
C MET A 16 -6.84 -2.36 12.06
N VAL A 17 -6.47 -2.60 13.33
CA VAL A 17 -5.12 -2.98 13.78
C VAL A 17 -5.02 -4.41 14.35
N GLU A 18 -6.06 -5.23 14.22
CA GLU A 18 -5.97 -6.66 14.50
C GLU A 18 -6.27 -7.46 13.23
N GLU A 19 -5.45 -8.49 12.97
CA GLU A 19 -5.46 -9.40 11.81
C GLU A 19 -4.73 -8.99 10.52
N PHE A 20 -3.66 -8.19 10.60
CA PHE A 20 -2.63 -8.28 9.55
C PHE A 20 -1.72 -9.48 9.85
N ASP A 21 -2.12 -10.66 9.36
CA ASP A 21 -1.29 -11.86 9.35
C ASP A 21 -0.24 -11.76 8.24
N TRP A 22 1.00 -11.41 8.61
CA TRP A 22 2.13 -11.25 7.69
C TRP A 22 2.59 -12.56 7.03
N HIS A 23 2.06 -13.73 7.45
CA HIS A 23 2.41 -15.04 6.89
C HIS A 23 1.51 -15.48 5.74
N ASN A 24 0.40 -14.78 5.49
CA ASN A 24 -0.56 -15.15 4.46
C ASN A 24 -0.92 -13.95 3.57
N ALA A 25 -0.17 -13.75 2.48
CA ALA A 25 -0.48 -12.73 1.47
C ALA A 25 -1.88 -12.92 0.81
N SER A 26 -2.58 -14.01 1.10
CA SER A 26 -3.94 -14.30 0.61
C SER A 26 -5.04 -13.39 1.20
N GLY A 27 -4.75 -12.64 2.27
CA GLY A 27 -5.68 -11.67 2.88
C GLY A 27 -5.47 -10.22 2.44
N LEU A 28 -4.45 -9.95 1.61
CA LEU A 28 -4.05 -8.60 1.29
C LEU A 28 -5.03 -8.02 0.27
N THR A 29 -5.88 -7.08 0.72
CA THR A 29 -6.84 -6.40 -0.14
C THR A 29 -6.10 -5.79 -1.32
N THR A 30 -6.52 -6.14 -2.54
CA THR A 30 -5.97 -5.57 -3.76
C THR A 30 -5.94 -4.04 -3.67
N LEU A 31 -4.78 -3.44 -3.93
CA LEU A 31 -4.61 -2.00 -4.01
C LEU A 31 -5.30 -1.47 -5.26
N ASN A 32 -6.61 -1.29 -5.13
CA ASN A 32 -7.46 -0.64 -6.12
C ASN A 32 -7.99 0.66 -5.50
N PRO A 33 -7.19 1.75 -5.48
CA PRO A 33 -7.65 3.03 -4.99
C PRO A 33 -8.96 3.38 -5.67
N LEU A 34 -9.97 3.66 -4.84
CA LEU A 34 -11.37 3.79 -5.23
C LEU A 34 -11.51 4.57 -6.56
N LYS A 35 -12.40 4.09 -7.45
CA LYS A 35 -12.67 4.53 -8.84
C LYS A 35 -12.74 6.05 -9.12
N LYS A 36 -12.69 6.90 -8.09
CA LYS A 36 -12.77 8.36 -8.16
C LYS A 36 -11.41 9.08 -8.19
N VAL A 37 -10.29 8.37 -7.99
CA VAL A 37 -8.95 8.96 -8.12
C VAL A 37 -8.36 8.52 -9.47
N ASN A 38 -8.11 9.48 -10.37
CA ASN A 38 -7.50 9.19 -11.67
C ASN A 38 -5.98 9.01 -11.53
N LEU A 39 -5.56 7.96 -10.83
CA LEU A 39 -4.16 7.59 -10.73
C LEU A 39 -3.71 6.97 -12.06
N THR A 40 -2.62 7.50 -12.59
CA THR A 40 -1.94 6.98 -13.78
C THR A 40 -1.08 5.76 -13.44
N ARG A 41 -0.51 5.74 -12.22
CA ARG A 41 0.35 4.67 -11.72
C ARG A 41 0.19 4.50 -10.20
N ILE A 42 0.38 3.26 -9.74
CA ILE A 42 0.46 2.88 -8.34
C ILE A 42 1.75 2.07 -8.18
N VAL A 43 2.65 2.51 -7.31
CA VAL A 43 3.89 1.77 -6.99
C VAL A 43 3.75 1.24 -5.57
N ALA A 44 3.66 -0.08 -5.41
CA ALA A 44 3.64 -0.74 -4.11
C ALA A 44 5.06 -1.21 -3.77
N VAL A 45 5.61 -0.71 -2.67
CA VAL A 45 6.98 -1.03 -2.23
C VAL A 45 6.94 -1.88 -0.98
N SER A 46 7.60 -3.03 -1.02
CA SER A 46 7.83 -3.89 0.14
C SER A 46 9.19 -3.65 0.74
N LEU A 47 9.26 -3.26 2.01
CA LEU A 47 10.51 -3.02 2.75
C LEU A 47 11.06 -4.27 3.46
N ARG A 48 10.45 -5.45 3.20
CA ARG A 48 10.78 -6.70 3.90
C ARG A 48 11.01 -7.88 2.96
N GLY A 49 11.26 -7.63 1.68
CA GLY A 49 11.42 -8.71 0.72
C GLY A 49 10.14 -9.48 0.38
N ILE A 50 8.97 -9.00 0.81
CA ILE A 50 7.66 -9.60 0.47
C ILE A 50 7.30 -9.23 -0.97
N ASP A 51 6.87 -10.20 -1.78
CA ASP A 51 6.32 -9.92 -3.11
C ASP A 51 4.88 -9.41 -3.00
N LEU A 52 4.63 -8.23 -3.57
CA LEU A 52 3.31 -7.56 -3.58
C LEU A 52 2.64 -7.65 -4.97
N SER A 53 3.17 -8.46 -5.89
CA SER A 53 2.62 -8.63 -7.23
C SER A 53 1.15 -9.06 -7.24
N SER A 54 0.72 -9.84 -6.25
CA SER A 54 -0.66 -10.32 -6.11
C SER A 54 -1.68 -9.24 -5.74
N ILE A 55 -1.23 -8.08 -5.25
CA ILE A 55 -2.11 -7.00 -4.79
C ILE A 55 -2.12 -5.76 -5.65
N VAL A 56 -1.22 -5.67 -6.64
CA VAL A 56 -1.23 -4.58 -7.60
C VAL A 56 -2.03 -4.98 -8.84
N VAL A 57 -2.74 -4.03 -9.44
CA VAL A 57 -3.56 -4.27 -10.64
C VAL A 57 -2.86 -3.74 -11.89
N PRO A 58 -2.42 -4.59 -12.83
CA PRO A 58 -1.88 -4.15 -14.11
C PRO A 58 -2.92 -3.40 -14.96
N PRO A 59 -2.51 -2.50 -15.88
CA PRO A 59 -1.14 -2.08 -16.18
C PRO A 59 -0.62 -0.94 -15.29
N LYS A 60 -1.48 -0.39 -14.41
CA LYS A 60 -1.17 0.80 -13.61
C LYS A 60 -0.38 0.49 -12.35
N GLY A 61 -0.53 -0.73 -11.84
CA GLY A 61 0.16 -1.20 -10.65
C GLY A 61 1.54 -1.76 -10.96
N VAL A 62 2.53 -1.36 -10.16
CA VAL A 62 3.90 -1.87 -10.17
C VAL A 62 4.24 -2.29 -8.74
N ALA A 63 4.69 -3.54 -8.57
CA ALA A 63 5.19 -4.03 -7.29
C ALA A 63 6.73 -3.99 -7.30
N VAL A 64 7.31 -3.42 -6.25
CA VAL A 64 8.76 -3.34 -6.05
C VAL A 64 9.09 -3.98 -4.72
N LYS A 65 10.12 -4.82 -4.73
CA LYS A 65 10.64 -5.50 -3.56
C LYS A 65 11.98 -4.90 -3.19
N ALA A 66 12.06 -4.30 -2.00
CA ALA A 66 13.33 -3.93 -1.38
C ALA A 66 13.79 -5.04 -0.43
N SER A 67 15.10 -5.17 -0.30
CA SER A 67 15.70 -6.05 0.71
C SER A 67 15.41 -5.54 2.13
N VAL A 68 15.59 -6.41 3.12
CA VAL A 68 15.45 -6.06 4.54
C VAL A 68 16.52 -5.04 4.96
N ASP A 69 17.71 -5.12 4.35
CA ASP A 69 18.84 -4.24 4.62
C ASP A 69 18.72 -2.88 3.92
N PHE A 70 17.74 -2.73 3.02
CA PHE A 70 17.38 -1.51 2.30
C PHE A 70 18.60 -0.78 1.73
N THR A 71 19.20 -1.35 0.68
CA THR A 71 20.46 -0.88 0.10
C THR A 71 20.29 0.28 -0.88
N GLU A 72 21.40 0.86 -1.36
CA GLU A 72 21.36 1.89 -2.40
C GLU A 72 20.74 1.37 -3.71
N GLU A 73 20.94 0.10 -4.02
CA GLU A 73 20.30 -0.56 -5.16
C GLU A 73 18.79 -0.63 -4.99
N ASP A 74 18.29 -0.94 -3.78
CA ASP A 74 16.86 -0.93 -3.49
C ASP A 74 16.26 0.47 -3.70
N ILE A 75 16.96 1.50 -3.24
CA ILE A 75 16.58 2.90 -3.46
C ILE A 75 16.51 3.20 -4.95
N SER A 76 17.52 2.79 -5.73
CA SER A 76 17.55 3.01 -7.18
C SER A 76 16.35 2.38 -7.88
N VAL A 77 16.02 1.12 -7.55
CA VAL A 77 14.88 0.41 -8.16
C VAL A 77 13.54 1.06 -7.79
N ILE A 78 13.38 1.53 -6.55
CA ILE A 78 12.17 2.24 -6.11
C ILE A 78 12.02 3.56 -6.86
N VAL A 79 13.09 4.36 -6.92
CA VAL A 79 13.09 5.65 -7.61
C VAL A 79 12.78 5.45 -9.09
N ASP A 80 13.39 4.46 -9.73
CA ASP A 80 13.16 4.14 -11.13
C ASP A 80 11.70 3.74 -11.41
N ALA A 81 11.10 2.93 -10.53
CA ALA A 81 9.69 2.54 -10.64
C ALA A 81 8.71 3.72 -10.53
N VAL A 82 9.07 4.72 -9.71
CA VAL A 82 8.30 5.96 -9.56
C VAL A 82 8.49 6.88 -10.76
N VAL A 83 9.74 7.11 -11.19
CA VAL A 83 10.08 8.09 -12.22
C VAL A 83 9.72 7.62 -13.63
N LYS A 84 9.90 6.34 -13.97
CA LYS A 84 9.49 5.76 -15.28
C LYS A 84 7.97 5.75 -15.51
N GLY A 85 7.18 6.22 -14.54
CA GLY A 85 5.73 6.37 -14.66
C GLY A 85 5.25 7.66 -15.28
N PHE A 86 6.16 8.60 -15.57
CA PHE A 86 5.93 9.91 -16.15
C PHE A 86 6.59 10.02 -17.52
#